data_AF-A0A7S2P937-F1
#
_entry.id   AF-A0A7S2P937-F1
#
_cell.length_a   1.000
_cell.length_b   1.000
_cell.length_c   1.000
_cell.angle_alpha   90.00
_cell.angle_beta   90.00
_cell.angle_gamma   90.00
#
_symmetry.space_group_name_H-M   'P 1'
#
loop_
_entity.id
_entity.type
_entity.pdbx_description
1 polymer ?
#
loop_
_entity_poly.entity_id
_entity_poly.type
_entity_poly.pdbx_seq_one_letter_code
_entity_poly.pdbx_strand_id
1 'polypeptide(L)'
;MGTSSDKVVISFDESAADFTTKLQSSSLIGSVSVDKMQPMSTYGCIWTITFLSNLGDVPLLQHNGLLNLHGTNVSLSITEKTKGSLGPQHVVVNNLEEGQMYAARIAAGNEAGYGPYTSVARVASSPPENPSLSLGIVTKSSAEIIYTEPNPNGSSIESYKFEWTSSSFESLTTATARIACADGSDILGSFKFACGVENEGRSEETVPIDIRSTPDEVSLALNAIKSINEVEVSVVTNISSELEWALTFLYDSGQRGSLSIDSDSLRCQSEDQTILESEVTMESETPLPLDYGSTTVSAGDLCGGVHLDEFSSVQYLTFSLESGLVTSGSYQLMLDNQSTSCLPFDASGTQLKAAIQDLDYVGDIDVTAKLSGGVYEYTIVFQGDYPFGGGDWPALSVNALHFGKGDCDPFVGGVNHKATILPVRDDTTCVNGS
;
A
#
# COMPACT_ATOMS: atom_id res chain seq x y z
N MET A 1 15.86 29.96 30.32
CA MET A 1 17.03 30.64 29.69
C MET A 1 16.82 30.49 28.19
N GLY A 2 16.77 31.51 27.33
CA GLY A 2 17.20 32.89 27.48
C GLY A 2 16.25 33.91 26.84
N THR A 3 16.25 35.09 27.43
CA THR A 3 15.61 36.32 26.96
C THR A 3 16.64 37.13 26.18
N SER A 4 17.16 36.61 25.06
CA SER A 4 17.83 37.46 24.06
C SER A 4 16.73 37.94 23.13
N SER A 5 16.35 39.21 23.28
CA SER A 5 15.65 39.87 22.19
C SER A 5 16.72 40.13 21.14
N ASP A 6 16.72 39.36 20.04
CA ASP A 6 17.61 39.52 18.87
C ASP A 6 17.24 40.82 18.12
N LYS A 7 17.33 41.94 18.84
CA LYS A 7 17.07 43.29 18.36
C LYS A 7 18.37 43.87 17.84
N VAL A 8 18.33 44.32 16.60
CA VAL A 8 19.44 44.99 15.95
C VAL A 8 19.10 46.47 15.78
N VAL A 9 20.03 47.36 16.10
CA VAL A 9 19.85 48.81 15.94
C VAL A 9 20.41 49.26 14.60
N ILE A 10 19.54 49.74 13.72
CA ILE A 10 19.87 50.24 12.39
C ILE A 10 19.71 51.77 12.37
N SER A 11 20.75 52.47 11.93
CA SER A 11 20.71 53.93 11.75
C SER A 11 20.01 54.29 10.43
N PHE A 12 19.34 55.44 10.36
CA PHE A 12 18.61 55.85 9.13
C PHE A 12 19.54 56.09 7.92
N ASP A 13 20.79 56.49 8.19
CA ASP A 13 21.82 56.83 7.21
C ASP A 13 22.86 55.72 7.03
N GLU A 14 22.62 54.54 7.61
CA GLU A 14 23.55 53.41 7.58
C GLU A 14 23.98 53.05 6.15
N SER A 15 25.15 52.42 6.00
CA SER A 15 25.58 51.79 4.75
C SER A 15 24.93 50.41 4.59
N ALA A 16 24.81 49.93 3.35
CA ALA A 16 24.32 48.57 3.08
C ALA A 16 25.18 47.48 3.73
N ALA A 17 26.51 47.68 3.77
CA ALA A 17 27.44 46.73 4.37
C ALA A 17 27.28 46.66 5.90
N ASP A 18 27.11 47.81 6.56
CA ASP A 18 26.89 47.86 8.00
C ASP A 18 25.54 47.27 8.38
N PHE A 19 24.48 47.55 7.59
CA PHE A 19 23.16 46.94 7.79
C PHE A 19 23.25 45.41 7.65
N THR A 20 23.91 44.92 6.60
CA THR A 20 24.17 43.48 6.39
C THR A 20 24.85 42.85 7.61
N THR A 21 25.97 43.43 8.05
CA THR A 21 26.75 42.93 9.20
C THR A 21 25.91 42.89 10.49
N LYS A 22 25.11 43.93 10.70
CA LYS A 22 24.25 44.05 11.87
C LYS A 22 23.12 43.01 11.86
N LEU A 23 22.47 42.76 10.73
CA LEU A 23 21.47 41.70 10.63
C LEU A 23 22.08 40.31 10.87
N GLN A 24 23.23 40.02 10.26
CA GLN A 24 23.93 38.74 10.42
C GLN A 24 24.52 38.51 11.83
N SER A 25 24.51 39.52 12.69
CA SER A 25 24.90 39.35 14.11
C SER A 25 23.82 38.61 14.92
N SER A 26 22.60 38.51 14.40
CA SER A 26 21.52 37.73 14.99
C SER A 26 21.72 36.23 14.74
N SER A 27 21.46 35.41 15.76
CA SER A 27 21.57 33.95 15.66
C SER A 27 20.50 33.31 14.76
N LEU A 28 19.41 34.03 14.51
CA LEU A 28 18.29 33.60 13.67
C LEU A 28 18.42 34.01 12.20
N ILE A 29 19.34 34.92 11.88
CA ILE A 29 19.52 35.45 10.53
C ILE A 29 20.82 34.89 9.94
N GLY A 30 20.69 34.17 8.83
CA GLY A 30 21.80 33.67 8.05
C GLY A 30 22.44 34.76 7.18
N SER A 31 23.08 34.39 6.08
CA SER A 31 23.62 35.38 5.15
C SER A 31 22.50 36.16 4.45
N VAL A 32 22.71 37.47 4.31
CA VAL A 32 21.75 38.39 3.69
C VAL A 32 22.44 39.31 2.70
N SER A 33 21.72 39.73 1.67
CA SER A 33 22.08 40.85 0.80
C SER A 33 21.20 42.05 1.16
N VAL A 34 21.79 43.23 1.34
CA VAL A 34 21.05 44.46 1.59
C VAL A 34 21.35 45.48 0.51
N ASP A 35 20.31 45.91 -0.21
CA ASP A 35 20.39 46.94 -1.24
C ASP A 35 19.69 48.22 -0.78
N LYS A 36 20.42 49.35 -0.85
CA LYS A 36 19.87 50.69 -0.57
C LYS A 36 19.38 51.32 -1.87
N MET A 37 18.08 51.56 -1.96
CA MET A 37 17.47 52.34 -3.04
C MET A 37 17.19 53.77 -2.57
N GLN A 38 17.49 54.73 -3.44
CA GLN A 38 17.10 56.12 -3.23
C GLN A 38 15.57 56.24 -3.40
N PRO A 39 14.86 56.88 -2.48
CA PRO A 39 13.41 57.06 -2.60
C PRO A 39 13.08 58.03 -3.73
N MET A 40 11.84 57.97 -4.22
CA MET A 40 11.31 58.93 -5.21
C MET A 40 11.05 60.33 -4.61
N SER A 41 11.13 60.49 -3.29
CA SER A 41 11.00 61.75 -2.55
C SER A 41 12.35 62.30 -2.11
N THR A 42 12.43 63.60 -1.79
CA THR A 42 13.64 64.25 -1.26
C THR A 42 14.14 63.67 0.07
N TYR A 43 13.30 62.93 0.80
CA TYR A 43 13.59 62.40 2.12
C TYR A 43 13.24 60.89 2.20
N GLY A 44 14.03 60.13 2.96
CA GLY A 44 13.82 58.71 3.23
C GLY A 44 14.90 57.79 2.63
N CYS A 45 14.75 56.49 2.83
CA CYS A 45 15.50 55.44 2.15
C CYS A 45 14.63 54.18 2.04
N ILE A 46 14.84 53.41 0.97
CA ILE A 46 14.21 52.11 0.81
C ILE A 46 15.32 51.06 0.86
N TRP A 47 15.13 50.06 1.70
CA TRP A 47 16.05 48.94 1.85
C TRP A 47 15.37 47.68 1.32
N THR A 48 16.06 46.95 0.44
CA THR A 48 15.66 45.58 0.08
C THR A 48 16.62 44.63 0.78
N ILE A 49 16.06 43.75 1.61
CA ILE A 49 16.80 42.72 2.33
C ILE A 49 16.44 41.39 1.68
N THR A 50 17.45 40.63 1.25
CA THR A 50 17.29 39.29 0.69
C THR A 50 18.01 38.31 1.60
N PHE A 51 17.26 37.38 2.19
CA PHE A 51 17.84 36.28 2.96
C PHE A 51 18.37 35.22 1.98
N LEU A 52 19.65 34.86 2.12
CA LEU A 52 20.36 33.99 1.18
C LEU A 52 20.53 32.57 1.73
N SER A 53 20.74 32.43 3.04
CA SER A 53 20.97 31.11 3.66
C SER A 53 19.88 30.68 4.67
N ASN A 54 18.89 31.51 4.94
CA ASN A 54 17.70 31.07 5.69
C ASN A 54 16.88 30.14 4.79
N LEU A 55 16.50 28.97 5.31
CA LEU A 55 15.64 28.02 4.61
C LEU A 55 14.17 28.40 4.84
N GLY A 56 13.37 28.39 3.78
CA GLY A 56 11.94 28.64 3.89
C GLY A 56 11.60 30.12 3.97
N ASP A 57 10.35 30.36 4.38
CA ASP A 57 9.83 31.70 4.60
C ASP A 57 10.33 32.27 5.92
N VAL A 58 10.87 33.49 5.89
CA VAL A 58 11.41 34.16 7.07
C VAL A 58 10.34 35.09 7.63
N PRO A 59 9.94 34.96 8.91
CA PRO A 59 8.95 35.85 9.51
C PRO A 59 9.29 37.33 9.28
N LEU A 60 8.26 38.13 8.97
CA LEU A 60 8.43 39.55 8.67
C LEU A 60 9.13 40.26 9.84
N LEU A 61 10.22 40.97 9.52
CA LEU A 61 10.95 41.76 10.51
C LEU A 61 10.01 42.78 11.17
N GLN A 62 10.12 42.92 12.49
CA GLN A 62 9.35 43.87 13.26
C GLN A 62 10.25 45.00 13.77
N HIS A 63 9.72 46.22 13.85
CA HIS A 63 10.42 47.35 14.44
C HIS A 63 9.89 47.66 15.83
N ASN A 64 10.76 48.09 16.75
CA ASN A 64 10.41 48.38 18.14
C ASN A 64 9.93 49.84 18.32
N GLY A 65 8.96 50.26 17.50
CA GLY A 65 8.41 51.62 17.50
C GLY A 65 9.26 52.66 16.77
N LEU A 66 8.88 53.95 16.87
CA LEU A 66 9.50 55.08 16.17
C LEU A 66 10.11 56.13 17.12
N LEU A 67 10.13 55.87 18.43
CA LEU A 67 10.51 56.87 19.45
C LEU A 67 11.92 57.43 19.29
N ASN A 68 12.83 56.66 18.71
CA ASN A 68 14.23 57.04 18.48
C ASN A 68 14.49 57.63 17.08
N LEU A 69 13.44 57.82 16.26
CA LEU A 69 13.53 58.50 14.98
C LEU A 69 13.02 59.94 15.14
N HIS A 70 13.85 60.91 14.75
CA HIS A 70 13.53 62.33 14.85
C HIS A 70 13.26 62.92 13.46
N GLY A 71 12.14 63.64 13.32
CA GLY A 71 11.75 64.29 12.06
C GLY A 71 10.27 64.63 12.01
N THR A 72 9.84 65.28 10.93
CA THR A 72 8.43 65.56 10.65
C THR A 72 7.83 64.42 9.85
N ASN A 73 6.68 63.86 10.27
CA ASN A 73 5.97 62.77 9.60
C ASN A 73 6.83 61.52 9.33
N VAL A 74 7.64 61.11 10.31
CA VAL A 74 8.43 59.88 10.21
C VAL A 74 7.50 58.66 10.15
N SER A 75 7.71 57.81 9.16
CA SER A 75 7.10 56.48 9.07
C SER A 75 8.17 55.43 8.79
N LEU A 76 7.91 54.20 9.23
CA LEU A 76 8.68 53.02 8.87
C LEU A 76 7.68 51.93 8.51
N SER A 77 7.83 51.35 7.34
CA SER A 77 7.01 50.23 6.88
C SER A 77 7.93 49.09 6.46
N ILE A 78 7.66 47.91 6.99
CA ILE A 78 8.32 46.68 6.58
C ILE A 78 7.25 45.86 5.88
N THR A 79 7.52 45.48 4.63
CA THR A 79 6.60 44.71 3.81
C THR A 79 7.38 43.58 3.16
N GLU A 80 6.80 42.39 3.17
CA GLU A 80 7.33 41.28 2.40
C GLU A 80 7.25 41.59 0.90
N LYS A 81 8.35 41.39 0.18
CA LYS A 81 8.40 41.57 -1.28
C LYS A 81 8.27 40.23 -2.01
N THR A 82 8.84 39.18 -1.45
CA THR A 82 8.86 37.83 -2.01
C THR A 82 8.88 36.86 -0.84
N LYS A 83 7.86 36.02 -0.76
CA LYS A 83 7.76 34.96 0.26
C LYS A 83 8.90 33.97 0.07
N GLY A 84 9.55 33.58 1.16
CA GLY A 84 10.60 32.57 1.11
C GLY A 84 10.01 31.19 0.82
N SER A 85 10.83 30.29 0.27
CA SER A 85 10.44 28.92 -0.04
C SER A 85 11.51 27.96 0.47
N LEU A 86 11.10 26.79 0.93
CA LEU A 86 12.01 25.73 1.37
C LEU A 86 12.78 25.10 0.19
N GLY A 87 12.43 25.47 -1.05
CA GLY A 87 12.94 24.82 -2.24
C GLY A 87 12.42 23.37 -2.38
N PRO A 88 12.92 22.63 -3.38
CA PRO A 88 12.61 21.21 -3.51
C PRO A 88 13.27 20.44 -2.35
N GLN A 89 12.45 19.79 -1.52
CA GLN A 89 12.92 18.96 -0.41
C GLN A 89 13.04 17.49 -0.80
N HIS A 90 12.47 17.13 -1.95
CA HIS A 90 12.62 15.83 -2.60
C HIS A 90 13.16 15.99 -4.02
N VAL A 91 13.75 14.91 -4.54
CA VAL A 91 14.21 14.82 -5.93
C VAL A 91 13.77 13.49 -6.48
N VAL A 92 13.08 13.51 -7.60
CA VAL A 92 12.73 12.31 -8.35
C VAL A 92 13.71 12.13 -9.51
N VAL A 93 14.33 10.96 -9.55
CA VAL A 93 15.25 10.57 -10.61
C VAL A 93 14.46 9.78 -11.65
N ASN A 94 14.19 10.42 -12.78
CA ASN A 94 13.40 9.84 -13.87
C ASN A 94 14.27 9.01 -14.84
N ASN A 95 13.61 8.24 -15.69
CA ASN A 95 14.22 7.44 -16.77
C ASN A 95 15.25 6.42 -16.25
N LEU A 96 14.94 5.76 -15.14
CA LEU A 96 15.70 4.60 -14.68
C LEU A 96 15.34 3.39 -15.53
N GLU A 97 16.32 2.52 -15.78
CA GLU A 97 16.09 1.26 -16.47
C GLU A 97 15.60 0.21 -15.47
N GLU A 98 14.48 -0.42 -15.79
CA GLU A 98 13.89 -1.49 -14.97
C GLU A 98 14.87 -2.67 -14.82
N GLY A 99 14.90 -3.27 -13.64
CA GLY A 99 15.78 -4.38 -13.29
C GLY A 99 17.23 -3.96 -12.97
N GLN A 100 17.60 -2.69 -13.18
CA GLN A 100 18.90 -2.19 -12.80
C GLN A 100 18.94 -1.76 -11.34
N MET A 101 20.05 -2.08 -10.67
CA MET A 101 20.32 -1.60 -9.31
C MET A 101 20.92 -0.20 -9.35
N TYR A 102 20.24 0.75 -8.72
CA TYR A 102 20.71 2.11 -8.54
C TYR A 102 21.07 2.38 -7.08
N ALA A 103 22.17 3.08 -6.87
CA ALA A 103 22.55 3.59 -5.57
C ALA A 103 22.43 5.12 -5.55
N ALA A 104 21.61 5.63 -4.63
CA ALA A 104 21.46 7.06 -4.39
C ALA A 104 22.21 7.45 -3.11
N ARG A 105 22.82 8.63 -3.11
CA ARG A 105 23.45 9.24 -1.93
C ARG A 105 23.04 10.69 -1.79
N ILE A 106 22.74 11.12 -0.57
CA ILE A 106 22.37 12.51 -0.27
C ILE A 106 23.18 13.00 0.92
N ALA A 107 23.64 14.26 0.87
CA ALA A 107 24.32 14.93 1.97
C ALA A 107 23.73 16.32 2.14
N ALA A 108 23.49 16.73 3.37
CA ALA A 108 23.13 18.11 3.67
C ALA A 108 24.36 19.01 3.48
N GLY A 109 24.18 20.16 2.84
CA GLY A 109 25.24 21.16 2.65
C GLY A 109 24.82 22.53 3.16
N ASN A 110 25.76 23.26 3.74
CA ASN A 110 25.62 24.67 4.09
C ASN A 110 26.92 25.43 3.76
N GLU A 111 27.04 26.68 4.20
CA GLU A 111 28.23 27.51 3.95
C GLU A 111 29.54 26.94 4.55
N ALA A 112 29.45 26.04 5.54
CA ALA A 112 30.61 25.35 6.12
C ALA A 112 31.02 24.10 5.32
N GLY A 113 30.22 23.68 4.33
CA GLY A 113 30.45 22.52 3.48
C GLY A 113 29.36 21.47 3.56
N TYR A 114 29.66 20.27 3.06
CA TYR A 114 28.76 19.12 3.10
C TYR A 114 29.00 18.26 4.33
N GLY A 115 27.91 17.83 4.96
CA GLY A 115 27.90 16.78 5.97
C GLY A 115 28.15 15.39 5.36
N PRO A 116 28.02 14.33 6.18
CA PRO A 116 28.17 12.96 5.71
C PRO A 116 27.07 12.59 4.70
N TYR A 117 27.43 11.74 3.73
CA TYR A 117 26.46 11.15 2.81
C TYR A 117 25.70 10.02 3.49
N THR A 118 24.39 9.98 3.29
CA THR A 118 23.60 8.76 3.43
C THR A 118 23.62 8.00 2.11
N SER A 119 23.36 6.69 2.12
CA SER A 119 23.31 5.86 0.92
C SER A 119 22.18 4.85 0.98
N VAL A 120 21.45 4.71 -0.11
CA VAL A 120 20.44 3.67 -0.31
C VAL A 120 20.64 3.04 -1.68
N ALA A 121 20.46 1.72 -1.78
CA ALA A 121 20.45 1.01 -3.06
C ALA A 121 19.11 0.29 -3.23
N ARG A 122 18.57 0.37 -4.45
CA ARG A 122 17.30 -0.22 -4.86
C ARG A 122 17.39 -0.69 -6.30
N VAL A 123 16.68 -1.76 -6.62
CA VAL A 123 16.40 -2.11 -8.01
C VAL A 123 15.25 -1.22 -8.48
N ALA A 124 15.37 -0.62 -9.65
CA ALA A 124 14.26 0.08 -10.26
C ALA A 124 13.26 -0.94 -10.79
N SER A 125 12.00 -0.84 -10.38
CA SER A 125 10.92 -1.67 -10.90
C SER A 125 9.62 -0.89 -10.97
N SER A 126 8.72 -1.33 -11.84
CA SER A 126 7.34 -0.85 -11.96
C SER A 126 6.37 -2.04 -11.85
N PRO A 127 5.05 -1.82 -11.75
CA PRO A 127 4.09 -2.91 -11.84
C PRO A 127 4.35 -3.78 -13.08
N PRO A 128 4.23 -5.12 -13.00
CA PRO A 128 4.39 -6.00 -14.15
C PRO A 128 3.41 -5.66 -15.28
N GLU A 129 3.76 -6.03 -16.51
CA GLU A 129 2.81 -5.94 -17.63
C GLU A 129 1.61 -6.89 -17.42
N ASN A 130 0.55 -6.66 -18.20
CA ASN A 130 -0.62 -7.54 -18.17
C ASN A 130 -0.27 -8.94 -18.70
N PRO A 131 -0.61 -10.02 -17.97
CA PRO A 131 -0.46 -11.38 -18.48
C PRO A 131 -1.38 -11.59 -19.68
N SER A 132 -0.90 -12.33 -20.69
CA SER A 132 -1.78 -12.79 -21.77
C SER A 132 -2.63 -13.95 -21.26
N LEU A 133 -3.92 -13.95 -21.57
CA LEU A 133 -4.88 -14.94 -21.09
C LEU A 133 -5.65 -15.54 -22.27
N SER A 134 -5.75 -16.85 -22.31
CA SER A 134 -6.59 -17.57 -23.27
C SER A 134 -7.25 -18.79 -22.63
N LEU A 135 -8.40 -19.18 -23.18
CA LEU A 135 -9.11 -20.39 -22.77
C LEU A 135 -8.66 -21.58 -23.62
N GLY A 136 -8.36 -22.68 -22.95
CA GLY A 136 -8.18 -23.99 -23.55
C GLY A 136 -9.51 -24.74 -23.65
N ILE A 137 -9.52 -26.00 -23.20
CA ILE A 137 -10.73 -26.84 -23.16
C ILE A 137 -11.70 -26.31 -22.09
N VAL A 138 -12.95 -26.10 -22.50
CA VAL A 138 -14.04 -25.72 -21.60
C VAL A 138 -15.11 -26.81 -21.60
N THR A 139 -15.49 -27.26 -20.42
CA THR A 139 -16.59 -28.21 -20.18
C THR A 139 -17.74 -27.52 -19.45
N LYS A 140 -18.77 -28.29 -19.06
CA LYS A 140 -19.87 -27.77 -18.22
C LYS A 140 -19.43 -27.42 -16.79
N SER A 141 -18.28 -27.93 -16.34
CA SER A 141 -17.83 -27.82 -14.94
C SER A 141 -16.36 -27.46 -14.80
N SER A 142 -15.64 -27.20 -15.89
CA SER A 142 -14.23 -26.82 -15.88
C SER A 142 -13.88 -25.92 -17.05
N ALA A 143 -12.89 -25.06 -16.85
CA ALA A 143 -12.26 -24.26 -17.90
C ALA A 143 -10.75 -24.33 -17.72
N GLU A 144 -10.05 -24.67 -18.79
CA GLU A 144 -8.59 -24.61 -18.86
C GLU A 144 -8.15 -23.18 -19.14
N ILE A 145 -7.22 -22.68 -18.32
CA ILE A 145 -6.66 -21.34 -18.43
C ILE A 145 -5.20 -21.45 -18.88
N ILE A 146 -4.89 -20.84 -20.02
CA ILE A 146 -3.53 -20.78 -20.56
C ILE A 146 -3.08 -19.32 -20.51
N TYR A 147 -1.95 -19.08 -19.87
CA TYR A 147 -1.38 -17.75 -19.71
C TYR A 147 0.13 -17.75 -19.94
N THR A 148 0.69 -16.57 -20.21
CA THR A 148 2.13 -16.37 -20.34
C THR A 148 2.63 -15.38 -19.30
N GLU A 149 3.80 -15.64 -18.74
CA GLU A 149 4.50 -14.70 -17.88
C GLU A 149 4.68 -13.35 -18.63
N PRO A 150 4.14 -12.25 -18.10
CA PRO A 150 4.37 -10.93 -18.66
C PRO A 150 5.76 -10.42 -18.32
N ASN A 151 6.15 -9.28 -18.89
CA ASN A 151 7.39 -8.63 -18.47
C ASN A 151 7.31 -8.26 -16.97
N PRO A 152 8.24 -8.75 -16.12
CA PRO A 152 8.26 -8.44 -14.69
C PRO A 152 8.61 -6.99 -14.35
N ASN A 153 9.08 -6.21 -15.33
CA ASN A 153 9.49 -4.81 -15.14
C ASN A 153 10.46 -4.61 -13.97
N GLY A 154 11.40 -5.53 -13.81
CA GLY A 154 12.57 -5.39 -12.92
C GLY A 154 12.53 -6.17 -11.61
N SER A 155 11.36 -6.58 -11.12
CA SER A 155 11.21 -7.44 -9.94
C SER A 155 10.56 -8.76 -10.34
N SER A 156 11.11 -9.89 -9.90
CA SER A 156 10.53 -11.21 -10.22
C SER A 156 9.06 -11.27 -9.80
N ILE A 157 8.20 -11.79 -10.67
CA ILE A 157 6.80 -12.05 -10.33
C ILE A 157 6.78 -13.10 -9.22
N GLU A 158 6.00 -12.87 -8.15
CA GLU A 158 5.87 -13.80 -7.02
C GLU A 158 4.66 -14.73 -7.20
N SER A 159 3.58 -14.23 -7.81
CA SER A 159 2.32 -14.96 -8.02
C SER A 159 1.43 -14.35 -9.12
N TYR A 160 0.44 -15.13 -9.55
CA TYR A 160 -0.65 -14.76 -10.43
C TYR A 160 -1.98 -14.93 -9.70
N LYS A 161 -2.86 -13.92 -9.73
CA LYS A 161 -4.22 -14.00 -9.20
C LYS A 161 -5.20 -14.16 -10.36
N PHE A 162 -5.96 -15.26 -10.36
CA PHE A 162 -7.06 -15.49 -11.29
C PHE A 162 -8.38 -15.18 -10.61
N GLU A 163 -9.23 -14.42 -11.28
CA GLU A 163 -10.54 -14.00 -10.78
C GLU A 163 -11.61 -14.33 -11.84
N TRP A 164 -12.77 -14.79 -11.39
CA TRP A 164 -13.88 -15.14 -12.27
C TRP A 164 -15.23 -14.81 -11.65
N THR A 165 -16.19 -14.51 -12.51
CA THR A 165 -17.60 -14.24 -12.21
C THR A 165 -18.41 -14.47 -13.48
N SER A 166 -19.71 -14.76 -13.37
CA SER A 166 -20.64 -14.78 -14.50
C SER A 166 -21.18 -13.40 -14.86
N SER A 167 -20.95 -12.39 -14.02
CA SER A 167 -21.25 -10.98 -14.30
C SER A 167 -20.03 -10.22 -14.80
N SER A 168 -20.20 -8.93 -15.10
CA SER A 168 -19.09 -7.99 -15.26
C SER A 168 -18.39 -7.76 -13.91
N PHE A 169 -17.08 -7.50 -13.94
CA PHE A 169 -16.37 -6.83 -12.85
C PHE A 169 -16.80 -5.36 -12.88
N GLU A 170 -17.96 -5.07 -12.28
CA GLU A 170 -18.54 -3.73 -12.36
C GLU A 170 -17.89 -2.77 -11.36
N SER A 171 -17.16 -1.81 -11.92
CA SER A 171 -16.64 -0.57 -11.33
C SER A 171 -15.31 -0.69 -10.60
N LEU A 172 -14.47 0.32 -10.83
CA LEU A 172 -13.21 0.52 -10.13
C LEU A 172 -13.53 0.99 -8.71
N THR A 173 -12.79 0.48 -7.72
CA THR A 173 -12.82 1.05 -6.38
C THR A 173 -12.20 2.45 -6.46
N THR A 174 -12.85 3.45 -5.86
CA THR A 174 -12.32 4.81 -5.79
C THR A 174 -12.28 5.34 -4.37
N ALA A 175 -11.30 6.18 -4.11
CA ALA A 175 -11.14 6.88 -2.84
C ALA A 175 -10.71 8.33 -3.07
N THR A 176 -11.05 9.21 -2.14
CA THR A 176 -10.49 10.56 -2.06
C THR A 176 -9.57 10.68 -0.87
N ALA A 177 -8.42 11.28 -1.07
CA ALA A 177 -7.43 11.55 -0.04
C ALA A 177 -7.23 13.06 0.07
N ARG A 178 -7.47 13.63 1.25
CA ARG A 178 -7.44 15.08 1.50
C ARG A 178 -6.50 15.41 2.64
N ILE A 179 -5.71 16.47 2.45
CA ILE A 179 -4.87 17.09 3.49
C ILE A 179 -5.12 18.60 3.45
N ALA A 180 -5.40 19.22 4.59
CA ALA A 180 -5.65 20.66 4.66
C ALA A 180 -5.17 21.30 5.97
N CYS A 181 -4.88 22.59 5.89
CA CYS A 181 -4.72 23.46 7.04
C CYS A 181 -5.95 24.35 7.19
N ALA A 182 -6.74 24.13 8.26
CA ALA A 182 -8.05 24.78 8.43
C ALA A 182 -7.98 26.32 8.56
N ASP A 183 -6.81 26.88 8.87
CA ASP A 183 -6.57 28.33 8.93
C ASP A 183 -6.18 28.96 7.59
N GLY A 184 -6.07 28.16 6.52
CA GLY A 184 -5.65 28.60 5.20
C GLY A 184 -4.14 28.86 5.06
N SER A 185 -3.33 28.47 6.05
CA SER A 185 -1.87 28.54 5.95
C SER A 185 -1.29 27.42 5.10
N ASP A 186 -0.04 27.56 4.67
CA ASP A 186 0.61 26.58 3.80
C ASP A 186 0.85 25.25 4.55
N ILE A 187 0.60 24.13 3.87
CA ILE A 187 0.96 22.79 4.36
C ILE A 187 2.46 22.58 4.11
N LEU A 188 3.15 22.06 5.12
CA LEU A 188 4.59 21.76 5.08
C LEU A 188 4.85 20.32 5.50
N GLY A 189 5.90 19.73 4.92
CA GLY A 189 6.41 18.42 5.31
C GLY A 189 6.05 17.32 4.31
N SER A 190 5.97 16.10 4.83
CA SER A 190 5.70 14.90 4.05
C SER A 190 4.69 14.02 4.76
N PHE A 191 4.01 13.17 4.01
CA PHE A 191 3.05 12.20 4.52
C PHE A 191 3.34 10.81 3.97
N LYS A 192 2.66 9.79 4.48
CA LYS A 192 2.66 8.45 3.86
C LYS A 192 1.23 7.95 3.75
N PHE A 193 0.98 7.09 2.78
CA PHE A 193 -0.20 6.24 2.84
C PHE A 193 0.12 4.98 3.63
N ALA A 194 -0.82 4.57 4.48
CA ALA A 194 -0.80 3.29 5.17
C ALA A 194 -1.99 2.45 4.71
N CYS A 195 -1.73 1.23 4.26
CA CYS A 195 -2.74 0.25 3.88
C CYS A 195 -2.69 -0.93 4.84
N GLY A 196 -3.80 -1.33 5.43
CA GLY A 196 -3.86 -2.47 6.35
C GLY A 196 -5.14 -3.27 6.18
N VAL A 197 -5.05 -4.59 6.30
CA VAL A 197 -6.24 -5.45 6.36
C VAL A 197 -6.77 -5.43 7.79
N GLU A 198 -8.04 -5.08 7.97
CA GLU A 198 -8.69 -5.17 9.29
C GLU A 198 -8.50 -6.59 9.85
N ASN A 199 -7.97 -6.70 11.07
CA ASN A 199 -7.68 -7.93 11.83
C ASN A 199 -6.32 -8.63 11.64
N GLU A 200 -5.40 -8.15 10.78
CA GLU A 200 -4.05 -8.76 10.68
C GLU A 200 -2.94 -8.00 11.43
N GLY A 201 -3.22 -6.79 11.94
CA GLY A 201 -2.27 -6.01 12.73
C GLY A 201 -1.00 -5.59 11.97
N ARG A 202 -0.98 -5.77 10.65
CA ARG A 202 0.11 -5.43 9.75
C ARG A 202 -0.37 -4.34 8.79
N SER A 203 0.29 -3.19 8.84
CA SER A 203 0.11 -2.09 7.89
C SER A 203 1.35 -1.97 7.00
N GLU A 204 1.13 -1.85 5.70
CA GLU A 204 2.16 -1.48 4.73
C GLU A 204 2.11 0.03 4.52
N GLU A 205 3.28 0.66 4.45
CA GLU A 205 3.39 2.11 4.27
C GLU A 205 4.17 2.43 3.01
N THR A 206 3.80 3.53 2.36
CA THR A 206 4.64 4.13 1.34
C THR A 206 5.94 4.68 1.94
N VAL A 207 6.90 4.98 1.08
CA VAL A 207 7.96 5.93 1.45
C VAL A 207 7.34 7.31 1.74
N PRO A 208 8.01 8.20 2.52
CA PRO A 208 7.54 9.57 2.71
C PRO A 208 7.36 10.29 1.37
N ILE A 209 6.19 10.89 1.18
CA ILE A 209 5.76 11.65 0.01
C ILE A 209 5.77 13.13 0.41
N ASP A 210 6.59 13.96 -0.25
CA ASP A 210 6.58 15.41 0.01
C ASP A 210 5.24 15.99 -0.39
N ILE A 211 4.74 16.97 0.35
CA ILE A 211 3.46 17.62 0.05
C ILE A 211 3.43 18.25 -1.36
N ARG A 212 4.58 18.51 -1.98
CA ARG A 212 4.70 19.07 -3.33
C ARG A 212 4.82 18.02 -4.43
N SER A 213 4.66 16.74 -4.10
CA SER A 213 4.81 15.65 -5.06
C SER A 213 3.74 15.71 -6.15
N THR A 214 4.11 15.32 -7.37
CA THR A 214 3.15 15.23 -8.48
C THR A 214 2.22 14.03 -8.30
N PRO A 215 1.05 13.98 -8.98
CA PRO A 215 0.17 12.80 -8.95
C PRO A 215 0.87 11.52 -9.36
N ASP A 216 1.76 11.58 -10.36
CA ASP A 216 2.55 10.44 -10.82
C ASP A 216 3.50 9.94 -9.72
N GLU A 217 4.10 10.86 -8.96
CA GLU A 217 4.96 10.51 -7.81
C GLU A 217 4.15 9.87 -6.67
N VAL A 218 2.92 10.35 -6.44
CA VAL A 218 1.99 9.75 -5.46
C VAL A 218 1.54 8.36 -5.92
N SER A 219 1.18 8.21 -7.20
CA SER A 219 0.81 6.93 -7.81
C SER A 219 1.96 5.92 -7.72
N LEU A 220 3.19 6.35 -8.05
CA LEU A 220 4.38 5.51 -7.92
C LEU A 220 4.62 5.04 -6.48
N ALA A 221 4.42 5.92 -5.49
CA ALA A 221 4.59 5.56 -4.08
C ALA A 221 3.52 4.56 -3.62
N LEU A 222 2.26 4.73 -4.04
CA LEU A 222 1.17 3.80 -3.78
C LEU A 222 1.43 2.44 -4.43
N ASN A 223 1.81 2.40 -5.71
CA ASN A 223 2.10 1.18 -6.46
C ASN A 223 3.30 0.37 -5.92
N ALA A 224 4.01 0.89 -4.91
CA ALA A 224 5.05 0.15 -4.18
C ALA A 224 4.51 -0.65 -2.97
N ILE A 225 3.24 -0.45 -2.56
CA ILE A 225 2.57 -1.24 -1.53
C ILE A 225 2.19 -2.60 -2.15
N LYS A 226 2.58 -3.70 -1.52
CA LYS A 226 2.38 -5.06 -2.06
C LYS A 226 0.92 -5.50 -2.01
N SER A 227 0.17 -5.00 -1.03
CA SER A 227 -1.24 -5.37 -0.83
C SER A 227 -2.21 -4.65 -1.76
N ILE A 228 -1.74 -3.70 -2.58
CA ILE A 228 -2.56 -3.01 -3.57
C ILE A 228 -2.06 -3.36 -4.97
N ASN A 229 -2.98 -3.55 -5.91
CA ASN A 229 -2.64 -3.58 -7.33
C ASN A 229 -2.43 -2.14 -7.85
N GLU A 230 -2.56 -1.93 -9.15
CA GLU A 230 -2.30 -0.63 -9.78
C GLU A 230 -3.30 0.47 -9.37
N VAL A 231 -2.76 1.61 -8.97
CA VAL A 231 -3.49 2.81 -8.56
C VAL A 231 -3.13 3.99 -9.47
N GLU A 232 -4.16 4.57 -10.08
CA GLU A 232 -4.07 5.87 -10.75
C GLU A 232 -4.46 6.99 -9.79
N VAL A 233 -3.71 8.09 -9.84
CA VAL A 233 -3.92 9.26 -8.98
C VAL A 233 -4.19 10.47 -9.86
N SER A 234 -5.26 11.19 -9.55
CA SER A 234 -5.61 12.45 -10.21
C SER A 234 -5.80 13.56 -9.19
N VAL A 235 -5.49 14.80 -9.58
CA VAL A 235 -5.68 15.98 -8.72
C VAL A 235 -7.13 16.40 -8.73
N VAL A 236 -7.69 16.57 -7.53
CA VAL A 236 -8.96 17.27 -7.30
C VAL A 236 -8.66 18.71 -6.90
N THR A 237 -7.83 18.90 -5.87
CA THR A 237 -7.44 20.21 -5.34
C THR A 237 -5.92 20.28 -5.17
N ASN A 238 -5.30 21.39 -5.61
CA ASN A 238 -3.86 21.63 -5.44
C ASN A 238 -3.59 23.11 -5.18
N ILE A 239 -3.81 23.52 -3.93
CA ILE A 239 -3.46 24.84 -3.41
C ILE A 239 -2.57 24.69 -2.18
N SER A 240 -1.84 25.73 -1.81
CA SER A 240 -0.82 25.61 -0.75
C SER A 240 -1.39 25.21 0.62
N SER A 241 -2.66 25.49 0.89
CA SER A 241 -3.36 25.18 2.14
C SER A 241 -4.21 23.91 2.10
N GLU A 242 -4.40 23.30 0.92
CA GLU A 242 -5.29 22.16 0.72
C GLU A 242 -4.91 21.37 -0.52
N LEU A 243 -4.68 20.08 -0.33
CA LEU A 243 -4.46 19.10 -1.38
C LEU A 243 -5.53 18.01 -1.30
N GLU A 244 -6.03 17.62 -2.46
CA GLU A 244 -7.00 16.56 -2.58
C GLU A 244 -6.74 15.75 -3.85
N TRP A 245 -6.71 14.43 -3.71
CA TRP A 245 -6.48 13.49 -4.79
C TRP A 245 -7.64 12.51 -4.90
N ALA A 246 -8.02 12.18 -6.14
CA ALA A 246 -8.87 11.05 -6.43
C ALA A 246 -7.99 9.86 -6.82
N LEU A 247 -8.16 8.75 -6.09
CA LEU A 247 -7.44 7.50 -6.22
C LEU A 247 -8.35 6.49 -6.91
N THR A 248 -7.88 5.88 -7.99
CA THR A 248 -8.61 4.87 -8.75
C THR A 248 -7.83 3.56 -8.74
N PHE A 249 -8.41 2.52 -8.13
CA PHE A 249 -7.80 1.19 -8.04
C PHE A 249 -8.24 0.36 -9.25
N LEU A 250 -7.34 0.18 -10.22
CA LEU A 250 -7.68 -0.35 -11.55
C LEU A 250 -8.08 -1.83 -11.55
N TYR A 251 -7.50 -2.62 -10.64
CA TYR A 251 -7.70 -4.08 -10.57
C TYR A 251 -8.26 -4.53 -9.20
N ASP A 252 -8.72 -3.54 -8.43
CA ASP A 252 -9.27 -3.58 -7.09
C ASP A 252 -10.70 -4.10 -6.98
N SER A 253 -10.96 -5.41 -6.94
CA SER A 253 -12.32 -5.94 -6.73
C SER A 253 -12.60 -6.30 -5.25
N GLY A 254 -13.73 -5.83 -4.71
CA GLY A 254 -14.25 -6.19 -3.39
C GLY A 254 -13.83 -5.28 -2.23
N GLN A 255 -14.03 -5.77 -0.99
CA GLN A 255 -13.73 -5.01 0.23
C GLN A 255 -12.21 -4.90 0.41
N ARG A 256 -11.70 -3.67 0.36
CA ARG A 256 -10.30 -3.35 0.63
C ARG A 256 -10.02 -3.28 2.11
N GLY A 257 -8.77 -3.53 2.48
CA GLY A 257 -8.26 -3.08 3.77
C GLY A 257 -8.37 -1.56 3.90
N SER A 258 -8.30 -1.03 5.12
CA SER A 258 -8.36 0.42 5.34
C SER A 258 -7.14 1.10 4.73
N LEU A 259 -7.39 2.21 4.03
CA LEU A 259 -6.37 3.14 3.56
C LEU A 259 -6.42 4.40 4.44
N SER A 260 -5.28 4.83 4.94
CA SER A 260 -5.16 6.04 5.76
C SER A 260 -3.91 6.84 5.41
N ILE A 261 -3.83 8.06 5.93
CA ILE A 261 -2.66 8.93 5.82
C ILE A 261 -1.96 8.99 7.17
N ASP A 262 -0.67 8.67 7.20
CA ASP A 262 0.24 9.07 8.29
C ASP A 262 0.63 10.53 8.08
N SER A 263 0.15 11.38 8.96
CA SER A 263 0.33 12.84 8.94
C SER A 263 1.32 13.34 10.00
N ASP A 264 2.07 12.47 10.69
CA ASP A 264 2.95 12.86 11.80
C ASP A 264 4.07 13.83 11.38
N SER A 265 4.46 13.79 10.10
CA SER A 265 5.51 14.65 9.53
C SER A 265 4.94 15.89 8.81
N LEU A 266 3.63 16.11 8.87
CA LEU A 266 2.97 17.30 8.34
C LEU A 266 2.81 18.37 9.41
N ARG A 267 2.76 19.63 8.97
CA ARG A 267 2.41 20.78 9.81
C ARG A 267 1.86 21.93 8.99
N CYS A 268 1.05 22.75 9.61
CA CYS A 268 0.61 24.03 9.06
C CYS A 268 1.67 25.11 9.35
N GLN A 269 1.84 26.08 8.44
CA GLN A 269 2.83 27.15 8.60
C GLN A 269 2.59 28.00 9.86
N SER A 270 1.35 28.10 10.35
CA SER A 270 1.03 28.76 11.62
C SER A 270 1.56 28.03 12.86
N GLU A 271 2.14 26.84 12.70
CA GLU A 271 2.68 25.96 13.73
C GLU A 271 1.64 25.45 14.75
N ASP A 272 0.35 25.66 14.48
CA ASP A 272 -0.73 25.02 15.22
C ASP A 272 -0.99 23.63 14.62
N GLN A 273 -0.73 22.58 15.38
CA GLN A 273 -0.98 21.19 14.94
C GLN A 273 -2.45 20.79 15.07
N THR A 274 -3.28 21.56 15.79
CA THR A 274 -4.70 21.21 16.00
C THR A 274 -5.60 21.51 14.80
N ILE A 275 -5.06 22.22 13.81
CA ILE A 275 -5.76 22.65 12.60
C ILE A 275 -5.37 21.85 11.35
N LEU A 276 -4.48 20.87 11.49
CA LEU A 276 -4.13 19.96 10.41
C LEU A 276 -5.23 18.90 10.28
N GLU A 277 -5.84 18.84 9.10
CA GLU A 277 -6.85 17.87 8.73
C GLU A 277 -6.27 16.89 7.71
N SER A 278 -6.43 15.59 7.94
CA SER A 278 -6.08 14.55 6.97
C SER A 278 -7.12 13.45 6.98
N GLU A 279 -7.69 13.13 5.82
CA GLU A 279 -8.75 12.14 5.69
C GLU A 279 -8.61 11.33 4.39
N VAL A 280 -8.99 10.06 4.45
CA VAL A 280 -9.20 9.21 3.28
C VAL A 280 -10.63 8.71 3.33
N THR A 281 -11.38 8.94 2.26
CA THR A 281 -12.77 8.50 2.12
C THR A 281 -12.88 7.51 0.98
N MET A 282 -13.35 6.29 1.27
CA MET A 282 -13.73 5.34 0.23
C MET A 282 -15.08 5.77 -0.36
N GLU A 283 -15.12 6.10 -1.64
CA GLU A 283 -16.32 6.64 -2.29
C GLU A 283 -17.22 5.53 -2.87
N SER A 284 -16.62 4.39 -3.21
CA SER A 284 -17.28 3.28 -3.89
C SER A 284 -16.59 1.97 -3.49
N GLU A 285 -17.15 1.24 -2.53
CA GLU A 285 -16.86 -0.18 -2.32
C GLU A 285 -17.94 -0.99 -3.03
N THR A 286 -17.62 -1.52 -4.21
CA THR A 286 -18.56 -2.39 -4.92
C THR A 286 -18.57 -3.77 -4.25
N PRO A 287 -19.74 -4.30 -3.88
CA PRO A 287 -19.82 -5.67 -3.40
C PRO A 287 -19.29 -6.61 -4.48
N LEU A 288 -18.56 -7.64 -4.06
CA LEU A 288 -18.10 -8.68 -4.97
C LEU A 288 -19.29 -9.24 -5.76
N PRO A 289 -19.10 -9.58 -7.05
CA PRO A 289 -20.11 -10.28 -7.84
C PRO A 289 -20.70 -11.52 -7.13
N LEU A 290 -21.96 -11.84 -7.42
CA LEU A 290 -22.73 -12.90 -6.74
C LEU A 290 -22.04 -14.28 -6.77
N ASP A 291 -21.24 -14.56 -7.80
CA ASP A 291 -20.49 -15.80 -8.01
C ASP A 291 -18.99 -15.53 -8.22
N TYR A 292 -18.48 -14.46 -7.60
CA TYR A 292 -17.07 -14.16 -7.60
C TYR A 292 -16.26 -15.32 -6.98
N GLY A 293 -15.26 -15.77 -7.71
CA GLY A 293 -14.22 -16.65 -7.19
C GLY A 293 -12.84 -16.13 -7.57
N SER A 294 -11.85 -16.46 -6.75
CA SER A 294 -10.45 -16.20 -7.07
C SER A 294 -9.54 -17.31 -6.58
N THR A 295 -8.38 -17.43 -7.23
CA THR A 295 -7.27 -18.28 -6.77
C THR A 295 -5.94 -17.60 -7.06
N THR A 296 -4.91 -17.94 -6.29
CA THR A 296 -3.55 -17.42 -6.47
C THR A 296 -2.59 -18.57 -6.73
N VAL A 297 -1.73 -18.42 -7.73
CA VAL A 297 -0.72 -19.41 -8.14
C VAL A 297 0.66 -18.76 -8.05
N SER A 298 1.70 -19.47 -7.61
CA SER A 298 3.07 -18.90 -7.51
C SER A 298 3.75 -18.80 -8.88
N ALA A 299 4.67 -17.84 -9.02
CA ALA A 299 5.44 -17.59 -10.24
C ALA A 299 6.92 -18.06 -10.17
N GLY A 300 7.36 -18.69 -9.07
CA GLY A 300 8.70 -19.29 -9.01
C GLY A 300 8.87 -20.48 -9.96
N ASP A 301 10.04 -21.16 -9.95
CA ASP A 301 10.38 -22.37 -10.73
C ASP A 301 9.52 -23.62 -10.37
N LEU A 302 8.28 -23.40 -9.95
CA LEU A 302 7.20 -24.34 -9.75
C LEU A 302 6.14 -24.06 -10.83
N CYS A 303 6.42 -24.56 -12.03
CA CYS A 303 5.43 -25.07 -12.99
C CYS A 303 3.99 -24.52 -12.85
N GLY A 304 3.68 -23.43 -13.55
CA GLY A 304 2.44 -22.66 -13.46
C GLY A 304 1.18 -23.27 -14.09
N GLY A 305 0.86 -24.54 -13.81
CA GLY A 305 -0.43 -25.14 -14.18
C GLY A 305 -1.05 -25.93 -13.03
N VAL A 306 -2.05 -25.36 -12.35
CA VAL A 306 -2.96 -26.15 -11.51
C VAL A 306 -3.89 -26.93 -12.44
N HIS A 307 -3.62 -28.23 -12.61
CA HIS A 307 -4.55 -29.13 -13.29
C HIS A 307 -5.55 -29.67 -12.26
N LEU A 308 -6.84 -29.47 -12.53
CA LEU A 308 -7.90 -30.28 -11.94
C LEU A 308 -7.86 -31.64 -12.65
N ASP A 309 -7.00 -32.54 -12.17
CA ASP A 309 -6.93 -33.92 -12.64
C ASP A 309 -7.89 -34.80 -11.80
N GLU A 310 -8.13 -36.05 -12.19
CA GLU A 310 -8.89 -37.01 -11.37
C GLU A 310 -8.04 -37.57 -10.20
N PHE A 311 -6.71 -37.37 -10.26
CA PHE A 311 -5.73 -37.95 -9.32
C PHE A 311 -4.66 -36.91 -8.90
N SER A 312 -4.44 -36.75 -7.59
CA SER A 312 -3.32 -35.98 -7.01
C SER A 312 -3.05 -36.31 -5.54
N SER A 313 -1.77 -36.26 -5.13
CA SER A 313 -1.31 -36.31 -3.74
C SER A 313 -1.68 -35.07 -2.92
N VAL A 314 -2.02 -33.94 -3.56
CA VAL A 314 -2.52 -32.73 -2.89
C VAL A 314 -4.00 -32.56 -3.18
N GLN A 315 -4.82 -32.40 -2.15
CA GLN A 315 -6.27 -32.25 -2.29
C GLN A 315 -6.80 -31.14 -1.38
N TYR A 316 -7.69 -30.31 -1.92
CA TYR A 316 -8.42 -29.29 -1.16
C TYR A 316 -9.82 -29.76 -0.83
N LEU A 317 -10.18 -29.74 0.44
CA LEU A 317 -11.54 -29.98 0.92
C LEU A 317 -12.14 -28.66 1.40
N THR A 318 -13.18 -28.21 0.71
CA THR A 318 -13.94 -27.01 1.08
C THR A 318 -15.39 -27.34 1.35
N PHE A 319 -15.95 -26.69 2.37
CA PHE A 319 -17.36 -26.77 2.70
C PHE A 319 -18.05 -25.48 2.27
N SER A 320 -19.19 -25.62 1.59
CA SER A 320 -20.03 -24.48 1.22
C SER A 320 -21.47 -24.68 1.68
N LEU A 321 -22.10 -23.55 2.00
CA LEU A 321 -23.47 -23.42 2.47
C LEU A 321 -24.12 -22.31 1.66
N GLU A 322 -25.41 -22.45 1.32
CA GLU A 322 -26.15 -21.37 0.64
C GLU A 322 -26.50 -20.24 1.63
N SER A 323 -26.86 -20.58 2.86
CA SER A 323 -27.12 -19.59 3.92
C SER A 323 -27.14 -20.23 5.31
N GLY A 324 -26.97 -19.41 6.35
CA GLY A 324 -27.00 -19.83 7.75
C GLY A 324 -25.69 -20.47 8.25
N LEU A 325 -25.68 -20.86 9.52
CA LEU A 325 -24.54 -21.52 10.17
C LEU A 325 -24.87 -22.96 10.50
N VAL A 326 -23.89 -23.85 10.34
CA VAL A 326 -23.95 -25.22 10.87
C VAL A 326 -23.41 -25.20 12.28
N THR A 327 -24.13 -25.80 13.22
CA THR A 327 -23.73 -25.85 14.64
C THR A 327 -23.42 -27.26 15.13
N SER A 328 -23.89 -28.29 14.43
CA SER A 328 -23.51 -29.69 14.66
C SER A 328 -23.80 -30.54 13.41
N GLY A 329 -23.27 -31.76 13.41
CA GLY A 329 -23.45 -32.76 12.35
C GLY A 329 -22.13 -33.46 12.04
N SER A 330 -22.19 -34.53 11.27
CA SER A 330 -20.99 -35.26 10.86
C SER A 330 -21.11 -35.86 9.46
N TYR A 331 -19.97 -36.24 8.89
CA TYR A 331 -19.86 -36.79 7.55
C TYR A 331 -18.77 -37.84 7.44
N GLN A 332 -18.79 -38.63 6.36
CA GLN A 332 -17.69 -39.52 5.98
C GLN A 332 -17.05 -39.06 4.68
N LEU A 333 -15.73 -39.21 4.61
CA LEU A 333 -14.99 -39.20 3.35
C LEU A 333 -14.78 -40.64 2.89
N MET A 334 -14.61 -40.81 1.58
CA MET A 334 -14.32 -42.09 0.96
C MET A 334 -13.05 -42.00 0.14
N LEU A 335 -12.22 -43.03 0.27
CA LEU A 335 -11.15 -43.37 -0.66
C LEU A 335 -11.49 -44.75 -1.21
N ASP A 336 -11.63 -44.87 -2.52
CA ASP A 336 -12.13 -46.08 -3.18
C ASP A 336 -13.47 -46.57 -2.59
N ASN A 337 -13.50 -47.79 -2.05
CA ASN A 337 -14.67 -48.42 -1.42
C ASN A 337 -14.62 -48.35 0.12
N GLN A 338 -13.74 -47.54 0.68
CA GLN A 338 -13.59 -47.38 2.13
C GLN A 338 -14.17 -46.06 2.59
N SER A 339 -14.61 -46.01 3.83
CA SER A 339 -15.13 -44.78 4.43
C SER A 339 -14.43 -44.53 5.75
N THR A 340 -14.14 -43.26 6.02
CA THR A 340 -13.62 -42.84 7.33
C THR A 340 -14.66 -43.13 8.42
N SER A 341 -14.27 -43.02 9.69
CA SER A 341 -15.26 -42.78 10.75
C SER A 341 -16.02 -41.47 10.50
N CYS A 342 -17.20 -41.30 11.09
CA CYS A 342 -17.92 -40.02 11.01
C CYS A 342 -17.07 -38.90 11.61
N LEU A 343 -16.67 -37.96 10.76
CA LEU A 343 -15.96 -36.74 11.09
C LEU A 343 -16.97 -35.65 11.47
N PRO A 344 -16.81 -34.96 12.61
CA PRO A 344 -17.67 -33.83 12.92
C PRO A 344 -17.51 -32.73 11.85
N PHE A 345 -18.56 -31.95 11.62
CA PHE A 345 -18.58 -30.88 10.61
C PHE A 345 -17.43 -29.88 10.78
N ASP A 346 -16.97 -29.69 12.01
CA ASP A 346 -15.90 -28.80 12.45
C ASP A 346 -14.62 -29.54 12.86
N ALA A 347 -14.38 -30.74 12.31
CA ALA A 347 -13.21 -31.54 12.61
C ALA A 347 -11.90 -30.73 12.54
N SER A 348 -11.08 -30.77 13.58
CA SER A 348 -9.74 -30.19 13.51
C SER A 348 -8.89 -30.90 12.45
N GLY A 349 -7.86 -30.22 11.95
CA GLY A 349 -6.90 -30.84 11.02
C GLY A 349 -6.30 -32.15 11.56
N THR A 350 -6.09 -32.25 12.88
CA THR A 350 -5.64 -33.48 13.54
C THR A 350 -6.67 -34.61 13.50
N GLN A 351 -7.95 -34.29 13.72
CA GLN A 351 -9.03 -35.29 13.62
C GLN A 351 -9.22 -35.78 12.19
N LEU A 352 -9.16 -34.86 11.21
CA LEU A 352 -9.22 -35.20 9.79
C LEU A 352 -8.03 -36.07 9.38
N LYS A 353 -6.80 -35.69 9.80
CA LYS A 353 -5.59 -36.48 9.58
C LYS A 353 -5.77 -37.92 10.10
N ALA A 354 -6.14 -38.08 11.36
CA ALA A 354 -6.31 -39.39 11.97
C ALA A 354 -7.37 -40.25 11.25
N ALA A 355 -8.50 -39.67 10.87
CA ALA A 355 -9.58 -40.42 10.23
C ALA A 355 -9.23 -40.89 8.81
N ILE A 356 -8.44 -40.12 8.06
CA ILE A 356 -7.99 -40.50 6.71
C ILE A 356 -6.85 -41.53 6.81
N GLN A 357 -5.95 -41.42 7.79
CA GLN A 357 -4.87 -42.40 8.02
C GLN A 357 -5.36 -43.79 8.47
N ASP A 358 -6.57 -43.87 9.02
CA ASP A 358 -7.21 -45.15 9.38
C ASP A 358 -7.76 -45.92 8.15
N LEU A 359 -7.81 -45.31 6.97
CA LEU A 359 -8.16 -45.99 5.72
C LEU A 359 -7.00 -46.90 5.27
N ASP A 360 -7.32 -48.03 4.66
CA ASP A 360 -6.29 -48.91 4.14
C ASP A 360 -5.45 -48.17 3.10
N TYR A 361 -4.16 -48.52 3.09
CA TYR A 361 -3.15 -47.99 2.17
C TYR A 361 -2.79 -46.51 2.36
N VAL A 362 -3.46 -45.78 3.26
CA VAL A 362 -3.05 -44.43 3.63
C VAL A 362 -1.89 -44.49 4.63
N GLY A 363 -0.74 -43.93 4.23
CA GLY A 363 0.44 -43.80 5.08
C GLY A 363 0.41 -42.53 5.93
N ASP A 364 1.54 -41.81 5.94
CA ASP A 364 1.54 -40.47 6.54
C ASP A 364 0.86 -39.47 5.60
N ILE A 365 0.15 -38.49 6.17
CA ILE A 365 -0.45 -37.38 5.43
C ILE A 365 -0.29 -36.09 6.22
N ASP A 366 -0.16 -34.94 5.56
CA ASP A 366 -0.22 -33.64 6.21
C ASP A 366 -1.57 -32.98 5.98
N VAL A 367 -2.13 -32.39 7.03
CA VAL A 367 -3.41 -31.68 6.96
C VAL A 367 -3.25 -30.30 7.57
N THR A 368 -3.45 -29.28 6.76
CA THR A 368 -3.55 -27.87 7.21
C THR A 368 -5.01 -27.46 7.18
N ALA A 369 -5.53 -26.95 8.29
CA ALA A 369 -6.90 -26.46 8.41
C ALA A 369 -6.92 -24.94 8.59
N LYS A 370 -7.79 -24.24 7.86
CA LYS A 370 -8.04 -22.80 7.97
C LYS A 370 -9.52 -22.57 8.23
N LEU A 371 -9.86 -21.73 9.21
CA LEU A 371 -11.25 -21.35 9.47
C LEU A 371 -11.61 -20.15 8.60
N SER A 372 -12.57 -20.33 7.69
CA SER A 372 -13.06 -19.31 6.76
C SER A 372 -14.59 -19.26 6.82
N GLY A 373 -15.17 -18.12 7.18
CA GLY A 373 -16.64 -17.96 7.18
C GLY A 373 -17.43 -18.88 8.12
N GLY A 374 -16.80 -19.38 9.20
CA GLY A 374 -17.43 -20.29 10.16
C GLY A 374 -17.36 -21.77 9.78
N VAL A 375 -16.63 -22.14 8.73
CA VAL A 375 -16.36 -23.53 8.35
C VAL A 375 -14.86 -23.72 8.08
N TYR A 376 -14.35 -24.94 8.25
CA TYR A 376 -12.95 -25.25 7.96
C TYR A 376 -12.74 -25.60 6.48
N GLU A 377 -11.69 -25.02 5.92
CA GLU A 377 -11.07 -25.38 4.65
C GLU A 377 -9.80 -26.18 4.95
N TYR A 378 -9.59 -27.28 4.23
CA TYR A 378 -8.44 -28.16 4.46
C TYR A 378 -7.58 -28.29 3.21
N THR A 379 -6.26 -28.28 3.43
CA THR A 379 -5.26 -28.76 2.47
C THR A 379 -4.74 -30.09 2.98
N ILE A 380 -4.90 -31.14 2.17
CA ILE A 380 -4.49 -32.51 2.48
C ILE A 380 -3.35 -32.88 1.54
N VAL A 381 -2.23 -33.36 2.10
CA VAL A 381 -1.06 -33.81 1.34
C VAL A 381 -0.76 -35.26 1.71
N PHE A 382 -0.96 -36.18 0.77
CA PHE A 382 -0.60 -37.59 0.96
C PHE A 382 0.91 -37.79 0.77
N GLN A 383 1.54 -38.52 1.69
CA GLN A 383 2.96 -38.85 1.59
C GLN A 383 3.17 -40.20 0.91
N GLY A 384 4.07 -40.23 -0.07
CA GLY A 384 4.40 -41.42 -0.85
C GLY A 384 3.40 -41.72 -1.98
N ASP A 385 3.58 -42.87 -2.61
CA ASP A 385 2.81 -43.27 -3.80
C ASP A 385 1.58 -44.12 -3.41
N TYR A 386 0.46 -43.89 -4.09
CA TYR A 386 -0.70 -44.76 -3.97
C TYR A 386 -0.38 -46.15 -4.57
N PRO A 387 -0.73 -47.28 -3.91
CA PRO A 387 -0.23 -48.60 -4.32
C PRO A 387 -0.74 -49.12 -5.67
N PHE A 388 -1.75 -48.47 -6.25
CA PHE A 388 -2.38 -48.85 -7.50
C PHE A 388 -2.33 -47.70 -8.51
N GLY A 389 -2.59 -47.97 -9.79
CA GLY A 389 -2.83 -46.90 -10.77
C GLY A 389 -1.62 -46.05 -11.19
N GLY A 390 -0.38 -46.46 -10.88
CA GLY A 390 0.82 -45.73 -11.33
C GLY A 390 1.42 -44.76 -10.31
N GLY A 391 0.90 -44.72 -9.08
CA GLY A 391 1.44 -43.96 -7.96
C GLY A 391 0.63 -42.72 -7.58
N ASP A 392 -0.26 -42.26 -8.46
CA ASP A 392 -1.09 -41.07 -8.23
C ASP A 392 -2.29 -41.40 -7.30
N TRP A 393 -2.54 -40.51 -6.33
CA TRP A 393 -3.63 -40.67 -5.35
C TRP A 393 -5.00 -40.31 -5.95
N PRO A 394 -6.04 -41.16 -5.85
CA PRO A 394 -7.38 -40.79 -6.29
C PRO A 394 -7.99 -39.71 -5.39
N ALA A 395 -8.89 -38.91 -5.96
CA ALA A 395 -9.64 -37.92 -5.19
C ALA A 395 -10.44 -38.58 -4.05
N LEU A 396 -10.31 -38.04 -2.84
CA LEU A 396 -11.28 -38.29 -1.79
C LEU A 396 -12.66 -37.83 -2.27
N SER A 397 -13.69 -38.56 -1.90
CA SER A 397 -15.06 -38.18 -2.18
C SER A 397 -15.87 -38.11 -0.91
N VAL A 398 -16.93 -37.30 -0.92
CA VAL A 398 -17.89 -37.28 0.19
C VAL A 398 -18.75 -38.53 0.09
N ASN A 399 -18.92 -39.26 1.18
CA ASN A 399 -19.90 -40.34 1.23
C ASN A 399 -21.32 -39.76 1.18
N ALA A 400 -21.91 -39.74 -0.01
CA ALA A 400 -23.23 -39.16 -0.23
C ALA A 400 -24.36 -39.87 0.54
N LEU A 401 -24.15 -41.07 1.08
CA LEU A 401 -25.12 -41.77 1.94
C LEU A 401 -24.96 -41.39 3.42
N HIS A 402 -23.81 -40.85 3.82
CA HIS A 402 -23.46 -40.53 5.21
C HIS A 402 -23.00 -39.07 5.40
N PHE A 403 -23.43 -38.15 4.52
CA PHE A 403 -23.16 -36.73 4.64
C PHE A 403 -24.30 -36.02 5.38
N GLY A 404 -24.14 -35.80 6.70
CA GLY A 404 -25.18 -35.23 7.54
C GLY A 404 -26.46 -36.07 7.58
N LYS A 405 -26.32 -37.39 7.47
CA LYS A 405 -27.41 -38.38 7.46
C LYS A 405 -26.85 -39.80 7.59
N GLY A 406 -27.74 -40.79 7.53
CA GLY A 406 -27.36 -42.20 7.58
C GLY A 406 -26.85 -42.55 8.97
N ASP A 407 -25.68 -43.19 9.03
CA ASP A 407 -24.98 -43.50 10.28
C ASP A 407 -24.24 -42.29 10.88
N CYS A 408 -24.15 -41.17 10.16
CA CYS A 408 -23.60 -39.92 10.68
C CYS A 408 -24.70 -38.97 11.15
N ASP A 409 -24.37 -38.16 12.15
CA ASP A 409 -25.29 -37.21 12.76
C ASP A 409 -25.77 -36.17 11.74
N PRO A 410 -27.08 -35.89 11.68
CA PRO A 410 -27.62 -34.87 10.80
C PRO A 410 -27.03 -33.48 11.05
N PHE A 411 -26.85 -32.71 9.97
CA PHE A 411 -26.48 -31.30 10.11
C PHE A 411 -27.59 -30.50 10.79
N VAL A 412 -27.20 -29.68 11.77
CA VAL A 412 -28.09 -28.73 12.45
C VAL A 412 -27.73 -27.33 12.02
N GLY A 413 -28.70 -26.62 11.46
CA GLY A 413 -28.50 -25.29 10.88
C GLY A 413 -27.83 -25.33 9.50
N GLY A 414 -27.77 -24.19 8.83
CA GLY A 414 -27.32 -24.06 7.44
C GLY A 414 -28.32 -24.61 6.42
N VAL A 415 -28.23 -24.14 5.17
CA VAL A 415 -29.04 -24.60 4.04
C VAL A 415 -28.12 -25.05 2.90
N ASN A 416 -28.47 -26.15 2.24
CA ASN A 416 -27.78 -26.71 1.09
C ASN A 416 -26.29 -26.99 1.34
N HIS A 417 -26.02 -27.81 2.35
CA HIS A 417 -24.68 -28.28 2.70
C HIS A 417 -24.02 -28.98 1.52
N LYS A 418 -22.83 -28.52 1.14
CA LYS A 418 -22.00 -29.14 0.12
C LYS A 418 -20.56 -29.23 0.64
N ALA A 419 -19.90 -30.34 0.37
CA ALA A 419 -18.46 -30.46 0.48
C ALA A 419 -17.89 -30.77 -0.90
N THR A 420 -16.83 -30.08 -1.26
CA THR A 420 -16.13 -30.22 -2.53
C THR A 420 -14.70 -30.65 -2.24
N ILE A 421 -14.27 -31.76 -2.83
CA ILE A 421 -12.86 -32.18 -2.84
C ILE A 421 -12.33 -31.92 -4.24
N LEU A 422 -11.20 -31.22 -4.30
CA LEU A 422 -10.47 -30.94 -5.54
C LEU A 422 -9.06 -31.53 -5.42
N PRO A 423 -8.75 -32.65 -6.09
CA PRO A 423 -7.37 -33.05 -6.31
C PRO A 423 -6.67 -32.00 -7.19
N VAL A 424 -5.47 -31.60 -6.77
CA VAL A 424 -4.67 -30.58 -7.47
C VAL A 424 -3.32 -31.17 -7.76
N ARG A 425 -3.05 -31.51 -9.02
CA ARG A 425 -1.72 -31.97 -9.42
C ARG A 425 -0.81 -30.76 -9.52
N ASP A 426 0.15 -30.66 -8.60
CA ASP A 426 1.29 -29.76 -8.71
C ASP A 426 2.29 -30.45 -9.63
N ASP A 427 2.44 -29.94 -10.86
CA ASP A 427 3.17 -30.62 -11.92
C ASP A 427 4.69 -30.48 -11.70
N THR A 428 5.23 -31.19 -10.71
CA THR A 428 6.66 -31.11 -10.32
C THR A 428 7.63 -31.83 -11.27
N THR A 429 7.21 -32.24 -12.48
CA THR A 429 8.09 -32.97 -13.42
C THR A 429 8.20 -32.33 -14.80
N CYS A 430 9.00 -31.26 -14.91
CA CYS A 430 9.54 -30.85 -16.21
C CYS A 430 10.74 -31.72 -16.59
N VAL A 431 10.49 -32.77 -17.38
CA VAL A 431 11.56 -33.42 -18.15
C VAL A 431 11.76 -32.61 -19.43
N ASN A 432 12.82 -31.80 -19.43
CA ASN A 432 13.34 -30.94 -20.51
C ASN A 432 12.69 -29.55 -20.59
N GLY A 433 13.31 -28.60 -19.89
CA GLY A 433 13.11 -27.18 -20.14
C GLY A 433 13.63 -26.74 -21.52
N SER A 434 13.18 -25.57 -21.93
CA SER A 434 13.90 -24.68 -22.84
C SER A 434 13.40 -23.26 -22.65
#